data_AF-A0AA88SHI3-F1
#
_entry.id   AF-A0AA88SHI3-F1
#
_cell.length_a   1.000
_cell.length_b   1.000
_cell.length_c   1.000
_cell.angle_alpha   90.00
_cell.angle_beta   90.00
_cell.angle_gamma   90.00
#
_symmetry.space_group_name_H-M   'P 1'
#
loop_
_entity.id
_entity.type
_entity.pdbx_description
1 polymer ?
#
loop_
_entity_poly.entity_id
_entity_poly.type
_entity_poly.pdbx_seq_one_letter_code
_entity_poly.pdbx_strand_id
1 'polypeptide(L)'
;MALSFPTKTSLAKKKLVQYTLMYQLASYIRSFDVQRDHVVSVVAPNIPVMYKLHFAAPMADAVLNIVNTRLDSRTISVLLRHSESKILFVDHQSTSLV
;
A
#
# COMPACT_ATOMS: atom_id res chain seq x y z
N MET A 1 22.80 -1.74 19.02
CA MET A 1 23.59 -2.62 18.13
C MET A 1 23.49 -2.05 16.72
N ALA A 2 24.50 -1.24 16.36
CA ALA A 2 24.53 -0.50 15.11
C ALA A 2 25.05 -1.41 13.98
N LEU A 3 24.27 -1.59 12.93
CA LEU A 3 24.72 -2.27 11.72
C LEU A 3 25.37 -1.24 10.80
N SER A 4 26.71 -1.29 10.72
CA SER A 4 27.51 -0.55 9.76
C SER A 4 27.43 -1.22 8.38
N PHE A 5 27.15 -0.42 7.34
CA PHE A 5 27.20 -0.83 5.94
C PHE A 5 27.60 0.37 5.04
N PRO A 6 28.17 0.12 3.85
CA PRO A 6 29.30 0.85 3.29
C PRO A 6 28.95 2.11 2.48
N THR A 7 29.95 2.98 2.31
CA THR A 7 30.11 4.08 1.33
C THR A 7 28.89 5.01 1.11
N LYS A 8 28.71 5.85 2.12
CA LYS A 8 27.73 6.94 2.25
C LYS A 8 27.92 7.97 1.13
N THR A 9 26.93 8.20 0.26
CA THR A 9 26.47 9.53 -0.25
C THR A 9 25.45 9.34 -1.40
N SER A 10 25.70 8.45 -2.37
CA SER A 10 24.78 8.22 -3.51
C SER A 10 23.59 7.32 -3.15
N LEU A 11 23.84 6.24 -2.41
CA LEU A 11 22.79 5.29 -1.99
C LEU A 11 21.84 5.88 -0.92
N ALA A 12 22.34 6.83 -0.12
CA ALA A 12 21.55 7.49 0.92
C ALA A 12 20.39 8.30 0.32
N LYS A 13 20.60 9.02 -0.79
CA LYS A 13 19.53 9.78 -1.45
C LYS A 13 18.43 8.86 -1.98
N LYS A 14 18.80 7.74 -2.61
CA LYS A 14 17.82 6.77 -3.15
C LYS A 14 16.99 6.11 -2.04
N LYS A 15 17.63 5.79 -0.92
CA LYS A 15 16.97 5.21 0.27
C LYS A 15 16.08 6.24 0.98
N LEU A 16 16.55 7.49 1.12
CA LEU A 16 15.78 8.58 1.74
C LEU A 16 14.50 8.89 0.96
N VAL A 17 14.59 8.97 -0.38
CA VAL A 17 13.42 9.20 -1.26
C VAL A 17 12.38 8.07 -1.14
N GLN A 18 12.81 6.82 -0.94
CA GLN A 18 11.89 5.70 -0.75
C GLN A 18 11.10 5.82 0.56
N TYR A 19 11.76 6.23 1.65
CA TYR A 19 11.10 6.48 2.92
C TYR A 19 10.15 7.67 2.86
N THR A 20 10.53 8.77 2.20
CA THR A 20 9.68 9.96 2.09
C THR A 20 8.34 9.63 1.42
N LEU A 21 8.35 8.83 0.36
CA LEU A 21 7.11 8.45 -0.34
C LEU A 21 6.21 7.55 0.51
N MET A 22 6.76 6.64 1.30
CA MET A 22 5.97 5.81 2.24
C MET A 22 5.30 6.67 3.30
N TYR A 23 6.02 7.64 3.86
CA TYR A 23 5.46 8.59 4.82
C TYR A 23 4.37 9.47 4.19
N GLN A 24 4.57 9.95 2.96
CA GLN A 24 3.55 10.71 2.25
C GLN A 24 2.28 9.89 2.00
N LEU A 25 2.42 8.63 1.58
CA LEU A 25 1.29 7.72 1.41
C LEU A 25 0.57 7.43 2.74
N ALA A 26 1.31 7.21 3.82
CA ALA A 26 0.73 6.99 5.15
C ALA A 26 -0.04 8.22 5.63
N SER A 27 0.52 9.44 5.46
CA SER A 27 -0.17 10.69 5.77
C SER A 27 -1.42 10.90 4.93
N TYR A 28 -1.38 10.53 3.64
CA TYR A 28 -2.55 10.60 2.76
C TYR A 28 -3.64 9.64 3.24
N ILE A 29 -3.33 8.39 3.54
CA ILE A 29 -4.27 7.41 4.11
C ILE A 29 -4.87 7.93 5.41
N ARG A 30 -4.04 8.52 6.30
CA ARG A 30 -4.49 9.10 7.56
C ARG A 30 -5.43 10.31 7.38
N SER A 31 -5.31 11.03 6.27
CA SER A 31 -6.21 12.16 5.96
C SER A 31 -7.63 11.74 5.62
N PHE A 32 -7.86 10.46 5.28
CA PHE A 32 -9.18 9.87 5.03
C PHE A 32 -9.84 9.29 6.30
N ASP A 33 -9.44 9.78 7.47
CA ASP A 33 -10.01 9.36 8.77
C ASP A 33 -9.89 7.83 8.99
N VAL A 34 -8.75 7.28 8.57
CA VAL A 34 -8.39 5.88 8.82
C VAL A 34 -7.88 5.77 10.25
N GLN A 35 -8.47 4.84 11.00
CA GLN A 35 -8.15 4.56 12.39
C GLN A 35 -7.58 3.15 12.49
N ARG A 36 -7.13 2.82 13.70
CA ARG A 36 -6.73 1.46 14.05
C ARG A 36 -7.83 0.47 13.66
N ASP A 37 -7.41 -0.66 13.07
CA ASP A 37 -8.27 -1.76 12.60
C ASP A 37 -9.08 -1.50 11.32
N HIS A 38 -8.97 -0.30 10.71
CA HIS A 38 -9.57 -0.08 9.40
C HIS A 38 -8.78 -0.79 8.30
N VAL A 39 -9.52 -1.41 7.38
CA VAL A 39 -8.96 -2.11 6.23
C VAL A 39 -8.82 -1.16 5.04
N VAL A 40 -7.64 -1.12 4.45
CA VAL A 40 -7.32 -0.45 3.20
C VAL A 40 -7.12 -1.53 2.15
N SER A 41 -8.03 -1.61 1.18
CA SER A 41 -7.95 -2.56 0.07
C SER A 41 -7.19 -1.94 -1.10
N VAL A 42 -6.35 -2.73 -1.75
CA VAL A 42 -5.60 -2.34 -2.95
C VAL A 42 -5.80 -3.39 -4.02
N VAL A 43 -6.32 -2.98 -5.17
CA VAL A 43 -6.47 -3.77 -6.39
C VAL A 43 -5.45 -3.26 -7.40
N ALA A 44 -4.29 -3.91 -7.44
CA ALA A 44 -3.21 -3.52 -8.34
C ALA A 44 -2.39 -4.75 -8.77
N PRO A 45 -1.75 -4.72 -9.96
CA PRO A 45 -0.77 -5.73 -10.33
C PRO A 45 0.41 -5.70 -9.35
N ASN A 46 1.15 -6.82 -9.26
CA ASN A 46 2.33 -6.92 -8.38
C ASN A 46 3.51 -6.08 -8.93
N ILE A 47 3.40 -4.76 -8.81
CA ILE A 47 4.40 -3.77 -9.22
C ILE A 47 5.28 -3.36 -8.03
N PRO A 48 6.52 -2.88 -8.26
CA PRO A 48 7.39 -2.43 -7.17
C PRO A 48 6.79 -1.33 -6.27
N VAL A 49 5.80 -0.58 -6.76
CA VAL A 49 5.08 0.43 -5.99
C VAL A 49 4.25 -0.20 -4.86
N MET A 50 3.74 -1.43 -5.04
CA MET A 50 2.98 -2.14 -4.02
C MET A 50 3.80 -2.41 -2.75
N TYR A 51 5.12 -2.63 -2.88
CA TYR A 51 5.99 -2.74 -1.71
C TYR A 51 5.92 -1.50 -0.82
N LYS A 52 5.69 -0.31 -1.40
CA LYS A 52 5.57 0.92 -0.61
C LYS A 52 4.30 0.95 0.23
N LEU A 53 3.19 0.48 -0.34
CA LEU A 53 1.91 0.35 0.36
C LEU A 53 1.97 -0.64 1.52
N HIS A 54 2.73 -1.74 1.39
CA HIS A 54 2.95 -2.71 2.47
C HIS A 54 3.54 -2.10 3.73
N PHE A 55 4.38 -1.07 3.58
CA PHE A 55 4.94 -0.36 4.73
C PHE A 55 4.12 0.88 5.11
N ALA A 56 3.50 1.55 4.14
CA ALA A 56 2.70 2.75 4.39
C ALA A 56 1.39 2.46 5.17
N ALA A 57 0.74 1.32 4.93
CA ALA A 57 -0.52 0.98 5.62
C ALA A 57 -0.32 0.73 7.13
N PRO A 58 0.66 -0.08 7.58
CA PRO A 58 0.99 -0.20 9.00
C PRO A 58 1.44 1.13 9.63
N MET A 59 2.12 1.99 8.87
CA MET A 59 2.49 3.34 9.34
C MET A 59 1.28 4.25 9.56
N ALA A 60 0.15 3.97 8.92
CA ALA A 60 -1.11 4.69 9.09
C ALA A 60 -2.05 4.01 10.11
N ASP A 61 -1.56 3.07 10.91
CA ASP A 61 -2.35 2.22 11.83
C ASP A 61 -3.45 1.40 11.11
N ALA A 62 -3.31 1.16 9.80
CA ALA A 62 -4.32 0.49 8.98
C ALA A 62 -3.93 -0.96 8.62
N VAL A 63 -4.92 -1.81 8.39
CA VAL A 63 -4.73 -3.18 7.88
C VAL A 63 -4.74 -3.14 6.36
N LEU A 64 -3.69 -3.67 5.72
CA LEU A 64 -3.60 -3.71 4.26
C LEU A 64 -4.21 -5.01 3.72
N ASN A 65 -5.22 -4.87 2.87
CA ASN A 65 -5.77 -5.97 2.08
C ASN A 65 -5.35 -5.81 0.62
N ILE A 66 -4.67 -6.81 0.06
CA ILE A 66 -4.19 -6.76 -1.32
C ILE A 66 -4.95 -7.79 -2.14
N VAL A 67 -5.63 -7.31 -3.17
CA VAL A 67 -6.37 -8.14 -4.09
C VAL A 67 -5.59 -8.24 -5.40
N ASN A 68 -5.24 -9.48 -5.76
CA ASN A 68 -4.48 -9.75 -6.97
C ASN A 68 -5.39 -9.61 -8.20
N THR A 69 -4.95 -8.82 -9.18
CA THR A 69 -5.70 -8.54 -10.42
C THR A 69 -5.79 -9.74 -11.37
N ARG A 70 -5.10 -10.84 -11.05
CA ARG A 70 -5.22 -12.14 -11.76
C ARG A 70 -6.48 -12.93 -11.37
N LEU A 71 -7.18 -12.53 -10.32
CA LEU A 71 -8.42 -13.15 -9.89
C LEU A 71 -9.58 -12.73 -10.81
N ASP A 72 -10.60 -13.59 -10.93
CA ASP A 72 -11.82 -13.24 -11.65
C ASP A 72 -12.54 -12.07 -10.96
N SER A 73 -13.16 -11.21 -11.77
CA SER A 73 -13.93 -10.04 -11.35
C SER A 73 -14.96 -10.38 -10.27
N ARG A 74 -15.63 -11.53 -10.40
CA ARG A 74 -16.63 -11.99 -9.41
C ARG A 74 -16.00 -12.23 -8.05
N THR A 75 -14.85 -12.90 -8.01
CA THR A 75 -14.11 -13.18 -6.77
C THR A 75 -13.58 -11.90 -6.14
N ILE A 76 -13.07 -10.96 -6.94
CA ILE A 76 -12.63 -9.63 -6.48
C ILE A 76 -13.80 -8.90 -5.80
N SER A 77 -14.99 -8.90 -6.41
CA SER A 77 -16.17 -8.26 -5.83
C SER A 77 -16.62 -8.88 -4.50
N VAL A 78 -16.39 -10.18 -4.31
CA VAL A 78 -16.72 -10.89 -3.06
C VAL A 78 -15.70 -10.56 -1.98
N LEU A 79 -14.41 -10.56 -2.33
CA LEU A 79 -13.33 -10.19 -1.41
C LEU A 79 -13.47 -8.75 -0.94
N LEU A 80 -13.77 -7.82 -1.85
CA LEU A 80 -13.96 -6.42 -1.49
C LEU A 80 -15.17 -6.23 -0.56
N ARG A 81 -16.30 -6.89 -0.85
CA ARG A 81 -17.47 -6.88 0.03
C ARG A 81 -17.19 -7.48 1.41
N HIS A 82 -16.40 -8.55 1.49
CA HIS A 82 -16.07 -9.18 2.77
C HIS A 82 -15.01 -8.41 3.56
N SER A 83 -14.13 -7.68 2.88
CA SER A 83 -13.02 -6.95 3.52
C SER A 83 -13.43 -5.69 4.28
N GLU A 84 -14.68 -5.23 4.13
CA GLU A 84 -15.22 -4.01 4.74
C GLU A 84 -14.25 -2.80 4.64
N SER A 85 -13.55 -2.69 3.52
CA SER A 85 -12.47 -1.73 3.38
C SER A 85 -12.98 -0.30 3.31
N LYS A 86 -12.41 0.57 4.15
CA LYS A 86 -12.76 2.00 4.21
C LYS A 86 -12.17 2.79 3.03
N ILE A 87 -11.06 2.31 2.48
CA ILE A 87 -10.41 2.89 1.29
C ILE A 87 -10.11 1.77 0.30
N LEU A 88 -10.36 2.05 -0.96
CA LEU A 88 -9.99 1.20 -2.08
C LEU A 88 -9.06 1.95 -3.04
N PHE A 89 -7.84 1.45 -3.19
CA PHE A 89 -6.94 1.88 -4.25
C PHE A 89 -7.08 0.95 -5.44
N VAL A 90 -7.44 1.48 -6.61
CA VAL A 90 -7.56 0.70 -7.85
C VAL A 90 -6.56 1.21 -8.85
N ASP A 91 -5.77 0.31 -9.43
CA ASP A 91 -4.94 0.65 -10.58
C ASP A 91 -5.80 0.88 -11.82
N HIS A 92 -5.47 1.87 -12.64
CA HIS A 92 -6.27 2.26 -13.80
C HIS A 92 -6.50 1.09 -14.78
N GLN A 93 -5.51 0.20 -14.93
CA GLN A 93 -5.62 -0.97 -15.79
C GLN A 93 -6.57 -2.04 -15.23
N SER A 94 -6.86 -1.97 -13.93
CA SER A 94 -7.70 -2.91 -13.19
C SER A 94 -9.08 -2.36 -12.85
N THR A 95 -9.41 -1.15 -13.34
CA THR A 95 -10.73 -0.53 -13.17
C THR A 95 -11.86 -1.39 -13.76
N SER A 96 -11.59 -2.21 -14.78
CA SER A 96 -12.58 -3.12 -15.36
C SER A 96 -12.90 -4.34 -14.49
N LEU A 97 -12.14 -4.58 -13.43
CA LEU A 97 -12.29 -5.73 -12.53
C LEU A 97 -13.06 -5.41 -11.24
N VAL A 98 -13.29 -4.12 -10.96
CA VAL A 98 -13.90 -3.60 -9.72
C VAL A 98 -15.30 -3.09 -10.01
#